data_AF-A0A496U1W7-F1
#
_entry.id   AF-A0A496U1W7-F1
#
_cell.length_a   1.000
_cell.length_b   1.000
_cell.length_c   1.000
_cell.angle_alpha   90.00
_cell.angle_beta   90.00
_cell.angle_gamma   90.00
#
_symmetry.space_group_name_H-M   'P 1'
#
loop_
_entity.id
_entity.type
_entity.pdbx_description
1 polymer ?
#
loop_
_entity_poly.entity_id
_entity_poly.type
_entity_poly.pdbx_seq_one_letter_code
_entity_poly.pdbx_strand_id
1 'polypeptide(L)' 'MKKRILIGIAGGSGSGKTAIAQKLSKDLGHQRVVLVAQDSYYKDLSHL' A
#
# COMPACT_ATOMS: atom_id res chain seq x y z
N MET A 1 -10.37 7.87 -21.63
CA MET A 1 -10.00 7.07 -20.44
C MET A 1 -9.49 8.00 -19.35
N LYS A 2 -9.88 7.80 -18.08
CA LYS A 2 -9.40 8.63 -16.97
C LYS A 2 -8.02 8.11 -16.53
N LYS A 3 -6.99 8.97 -16.57
CA LYS A 3 -5.61 8.62 -16.20
C LYS A 3 -5.54 8.37 -14.69
N ARG A 4 -4.94 7.25 -14.27
CA ARG A 4 -4.68 6.94 -12.85
C ARG A 4 -3.22 7.18 -12.52
N ILE A 5 -2.93 7.44 -11.25
CA ILE A 5 -1.58 7.64 -10.71
C ILE A 5 -1.25 6.42 -9.83
N LEU A 6 -0.07 5.84 -10.02
CA LEU A 6 0.48 4.79 -9.17
C LEU A 6 1.55 5.40 -8.27
N ILE A 7 1.42 5.19 -6.96
CA ILE A 7 2.37 5.68 -5.95
C ILE A 7 2.92 4.46 -5.20
N GLY A 8 4.23 4.24 -5.29
CA GLY A 8 4.93 3.23 -4.49
C GLY A 8 5.43 3.81 -3.18
N ILE A 9 5.17 3.12 -2.06
CA ILE A 9 5.67 3.50 -0.73
C ILE A 9 6.64 2.41 -0.27
N ALA A 10 7.93 2.73 -0.24
CA ALA A 10 9.02 1.81 0.12
C ALA A 10 9.73 2.23 1.42
N GLY A 11 10.54 1.32 1.99
CA GLY A 11 11.28 1.55 3.24
C GLY A 11 11.35 0.31 4.14
N GLY A 12 12.25 0.33 5.13
CA GLY A 12 12.44 -0.77 6.09
C GLY A 12 11.22 -1.05 6.97
N SER A 13 11.22 -2.18 7.69
CA SER A 13 10.18 -2.44 8.69
C SER A 13 10.16 -1.34 9.76
N GLY A 14 8.98 -0.98 10.27
CA GLY A 14 8.82 0.10 11.25
C GLY A 14 8.99 1.53 10.71
N SER A 15 9.32 1.74 9.44
CA SER A 15 9.56 3.09 8.88
C SER A 15 8.31 3.95 8.63
N GLY A 16 7.11 3.48 9.03
CA GLY A 16 5.86 4.24 8.88
C GLY A 16 5.13 4.12 7.54
N LYS A 17 5.53 3.20 6.63
CA LYS A 17 4.90 3.02 5.30
C LYS A 17 3.37 2.86 5.37
N THR A 18 2.90 1.95 6.22
CA THR A 18 1.47 1.65 6.40
C THR A 18 0.72 2.88 6.92
N ALA A 19 1.31 3.63 7.84
CA ALA A 19 0.71 4.84 8.40
C ALA A 19 0.53 5.93 7.32
N ILE A 20 1.55 6.16 6.48
CA ILE A 20 1.45 7.11 5.36
C ILE A 20 0.39 6.65 4.35
N ALA A 21 0.36 5.37 3.97
CA ALA A 21 -0.61 4.85 3.02
C ALA A 21 -2.07 5.04 3.51
N GLN A 22 -2.32 4.72 4.77
CA GLN A 22 -3.63 4.90 5.40
C GLN A 22 -4.03 6.38 5.52
N LYS A 23 -3.09 7.24 5.92
CA LYS A 23 -3.30 8.69 5.99
C LYS A 23 -3.68 9.25 4.61
N LEU A 24 -2.94 8.88 3.57
CA LEU A 24 -3.21 9.31 2.20
C LEU A 24 -4.58 8.85 1.70
N SER A 25 -4.96 7.60 1.98
CA SER A 25 -6.29 7.07 1.62
C SER A 25 -7.42 7.80 2.35
N LYS A 26 -7.23 8.14 3.63
CA LYS A 26 -8.19 8.91 4.42
C LYS A 26 -8.34 10.34 3.89
N ASP A 27 -7.22 11.03 3.69
CA ASP A 27 -7.21 12.45 3.30
C ASP A 27 -7.72 12.65 1.86
N LEU A 28 -7.44 11.69 0.96
CA LEU A 28 -7.98 11.69 -0.41
C LEU A 28 -9.39 11.07 -0.50
N GLY A 29 -9.90 10.45 0.56
CA GLY A 29 -11.18 9.75 0.57
C GLY A 29 -11.11 8.36 -0.10
N HIS A 30 -11.62 7.36 0.62
CA HIS A 30 -11.51 5.94 0.26
C HIS A 30 -12.12 5.57 -1.10
N GLN A 31 -13.06 6.37 -1.64
CA GLN A 31 -13.68 6.12 -2.95
C GLN A 31 -12.73 6.42 -4.13
N ARG A 32 -11.65 7.17 -3.89
CA ARG A 32 -10.70 7.60 -4.94
C ARG A 32 -9.38 6.84 -4.91
N VAL A 33 -9.13 6.07 -3.87
CA VAL A 33 -7.84 5.41 -3.61
C VAL A 33 -8.04 3.92 -3.39
N VAL A 34 -7.25 3.12 -4.09
CA VAL A 34 -7.11 1.68 -3.81
C VAL A 34 -5.75 1.48 -3.15
N LEU A 35 -5.73 0.86 -1.97
CA LEU A 35 -4.50 0.46 -1.30
C LEU A 35 -4.21 -1.00 -1.64
N VAL A 36 -2.98 -1.27 -2.08
CA VAL A 36 -2.47 -2.63 -2.30
C VAL A 36 -1.28 -2.82 -1.39
N ALA A 37 -1.42 -3.68 -0.39
CA ALA A 37 -0.37 -3.99 0.58
C ALA A 37 0.45 -5.17 0.03
N GLN A 38 1.70 -4.93 -0.36
CA GLN A 38 2.51 -5.94 -1.05
C GLN A 38 2.95 -7.10 -0.14
N ASP A 39 3.03 -6.85 1.16
CA ASP A 39 3.29 -7.84 2.21
C ASP A 39 2.18 -8.89 2.31
N SER A 40 0.93 -8.56 1.96
CA SER A 40 -0.15 -9.55 1.85
C SER A 40 0.04 -10.59 0.75
N TYR A 41 1.02 -10.41 -0.14
CA TYR A 41 1.31 -11.29 -1.27
C TYR A 41 2.64 -12.02 -1.12
N TYR A 42 3.21 -12.06 0.09
CA TYR A 42 4.35 -12.94 0.33
C TYR A 42 3.97 -14.38 0.00
N LYS A 43 4.82 -15.03 -0.80
CA LYS A 43 4.69 -16.46 -1.05
C LYS A 43 5.01 -17.19 0.24
N ASP A 44 4.05 -17.97 0.75
CA ASP A 44 4.30 -18.85 1.89
C ASP A 44 5.31 -19.92 1.50
N LEU A 45 6.38 -20.00 2.29
CA LEU A 45 7.49 -20.95 2.14
C LEU A 45 7.59 -21.91 3.33
N SER A 46 6.57 -22.00 4.19
CA SER A 46 6.56 -22.85 5.38
C SER A 46 6.68 -24.36 5.12
N HIS A 47 6.68 -24.77 3.85
CA HIS A 47 6.87 -26.15 3.38
C HIS A 47 8.34 -26.51 3.08
N LEU A 48 9.25 -25.54 3.16
CA LEU A 48 10.70 -25.72 3.06
C LEU A 48 11.31 -25.90 4.45
#